data_AF-A0A944XAI3-F1
#
_entry.id   AF-A0A944XAI3-F1
#
_cell.length_a   1.000
_cell.length_b   1.000
_cell.length_c   1.000
_cell.angle_alpha   90.00
_cell.angle_beta   90.00
_cell.angle_gamma   90.00
#
_symmetry.space_group_name_H-M   'P 1'
#
loop_
_entity.id
_entity.type
_entity.pdbx_description
1 polymer ?
#
loop_
_entity_poly.entity_id
_entity_poly.type
_entity_poly.pdbx_seq_one_letter_code
_entity_poly.pdbx_strand_id
1 'polypeptide(L)'
;MTRLVVIAAAHQMGVVTKLRECVDGLVLVWRPRRPTSQLPWAPNLDQAITSDTDGVLMMTPSSNLAEDVHRCQTGKIPILAAGPLPNAAKGHDPVWQHDGQWRRLLSLRQRPAFGSCVFYRRVSGGGAAGLMQTWWTLWEASQEAQMALAAPIASARLNVHRLGARRGWHTTLHLLGSDGSHAQLVVTPQPDAQHVDRMLVGTGGTLSSEAMSAGTTLVSATGVDIPQAIDTNPLWRWTQVSLTDPGFADPVLTGVADDGSLIPFTADQLLRMIRRGARQGTTITLA
;
A
#
# COMPACT_ATOMS: atom_id res chain seq x y z
N MET A 1 22.18 14.74 -0.29
CA MET A 1 22.31 13.28 -0.16
C MET A 1 23.43 12.83 -1.08
N THR A 2 24.54 12.39 -0.48
CA THR A 2 25.71 11.80 -1.14
C THR A 2 25.51 10.34 -1.53
N ARG A 3 24.73 9.55 -0.77
CA ARG A 3 24.46 8.13 -1.06
C ARG A 3 23.12 7.65 -0.54
N LEU A 4 22.29 7.10 -1.43
CA LEU A 4 20.97 6.53 -1.13
C LEU A 4 20.94 5.05 -1.49
N VAL A 5 20.63 4.20 -0.51
CA VAL A 5 20.42 2.75 -0.75
C VAL A 5 18.96 2.50 -1.07
N VAL A 6 18.66 1.82 -2.17
CA VAL A 6 17.29 1.57 -2.64
C VAL A 6 16.99 0.08 -2.62
N ILE A 7 15.94 -0.32 -1.89
CA ILE A 7 15.38 -1.68 -1.92
C ILE A 7 14.17 -1.66 -2.86
N ALA A 8 14.29 -2.32 -4.01
CA ALA A 8 13.26 -2.31 -5.06
C ALA A 8 13.05 -3.69 -5.69
N ALA A 9 11.88 -3.88 -6.30
CA ALA A 9 11.52 -5.05 -7.09
C ALA A 9 11.74 -4.81 -8.60
N ALA A 10 11.73 -5.89 -9.39
CA ALA A 10 11.99 -5.82 -10.84
C ALA A 10 11.06 -4.85 -11.58
N HIS A 11 9.77 -4.82 -11.23
CA HIS A 11 8.78 -3.95 -11.85
C HIS A 11 8.95 -2.46 -11.50
N GLN A 12 9.82 -2.14 -10.53
CA GLN A 12 10.07 -0.78 -10.06
C GLN A 12 11.32 -0.16 -10.71
N MET A 13 12.03 -0.89 -11.58
CA MET A 13 13.26 -0.41 -12.21
C MET A 13 13.08 0.87 -13.05
N GLY A 14 11.89 1.10 -13.60
CA GLY A 14 11.59 2.36 -14.29
C GLY A 14 11.65 3.57 -13.34
N VAL A 15 11.25 3.40 -12.08
CA VAL A 15 11.35 4.45 -11.05
C VAL A 15 12.79 4.61 -10.58
N VAL A 16 13.50 3.50 -10.34
CA VAL A 16 14.92 3.52 -9.94
C VAL A 16 15.79 4.22 -11.00
N THR A 17 15.51 4.01 -12.28
CA THR A 17 16.24 4.66 -13.38
C THR A 17 16.04 6.17 -13.36
N LYS A 18 14.81 6.65 -13.13
CA LYS A 18 14.54 8.08 -12.98
C LYS A 18 15.19 8.67 -11.73
N LEU A 19 15.25 7.92 -10.63
CA LEU A 19 15.92 8.38 -9.41
C LEU A 19 17.40 8.66 -9.62
N ARG A 20 18.06 7.88 -10.49
CA ARG A 20 19.46 8.11 -10.87
C ARG A 20 19.68 9.49 -11.52
N GLU A 21 18.68 10.05 -12.19
CA GLU A 21 18.76 11.39 -12.78
C GLU A 21 18.76 12.50 -11.73
N CYS A 22 18.34 12.21 -10.49
CA CYS A 22 18.21 13.18 -9.41
C CYS A 22 19.09 12.87 -8.18
N VAL A 23 19.72 11.69 -8.12
CA VAL A 23 20.54 11.22 -6.99
C VAL A 23 21.81 10.57 -7.51
N ASP A 24 22.96 11.22 -7.26
CA ASP A 24 24.25 10.81 -7.81
C ASP A 24 24.83 9.53 -7.18
N GLY A 25 24.50 9.23 -5.92
CA GLY A 25 25.03 8.09 -5.16
C GLY A 25 24.05 6.95 -4.91
N LEU A 26 23.35 6.49 -5.94
CA LEU A 26 22.33 5.44 -5.79
C LEU A 26 22.96 4.03 -5.76
N VAL A 27 22.63 3.23 -4.73
CA VAL A 27 22.99 1.80 -4.66
C VAL A 27 21.76 0.94 -4.53
N LEU A 28 21.60 0.01 -5.47
CA LEU A 28 20.43 -0.85 -5.56
C LEU A 28 20.64 -2.16 -4.80
N VAL A 29 19.78 -2.43 -3.83
CA VAL A 29 19.61 -3.75 -3.24
C VAL A 29 18.46 -4.44 -3.96
N TRP A 30 18.79 -5.23 -4.98
CA TRP A 30 17.80 -6.01 -5.73
C TRP A 30 17.73 -7.44 -5.20
N ARG A 31 16.52 -7.92 -4.89
CA ARG A 31 16.26 -9.32 -4.59
C ARG A 31 15.23 -9.87 -5.59
N PRO A 32 15.44 -11.05 -6.23
CA PRO A 32 16.46 -12.07 -5.92
C PRO A 32 17.64 -12.18 -6.91
N ARG A 33 17.77 -11.32 -7.92
CA ARG A 33 18.81 -11.45 -8.97
C ARG A 33 19.71 -10.19 -9.00
N ARG A 34 20.77 -10.21 -9.81
CA ARG A 34 21.61 -9.04 -10.12
C ARG A 34 21.04 -8.31 -11.35
N PRO A 35 20.79 -7.01 -11.29
CA PRO A 35 20.05 -6.35 -12.34
C PRO A 35 20.96 -6.19 -13.55
N THR A 36 20.38 -6.23 -14.75
CA THR A 36 21.11 -5.91 -15.99
C THR A 36 21.44 -4.42 -16.09
N SER A 37 21.00 -3.60 -15.13
CA SER A 37 21.31 -2.18 -15.05
C SER A 37 22.78 -1.95 -14.73
N GLN A 38 23.35 -0.87 -15.27
CA GLN A 38 24.68 -0.36 -14.91
C GLN A 38 24.77 0.25 -13.49
N LEU A 39 23.68 0.18 -12.71
CA LEU A 39 23.64 0.74 -11.36
C LEU A 39 24.54 -0.06 -10.40
N PRO A 40 25.22 0.60 -9.46
CA PRO A 40 25.85 -0.07 -8.32
C PRO A 40 24.82 -0.95 -7.61
N TRP A 41 25.20 -2.20 -7.32
CA TRP A 41 24.32 -3.19 -6.73
C TRP A 41 24.99 -3.90 -5.56
N ALA A 42 24.19 -4.22 -4.55
CA ALA A 42 24.57 -5.06 -3.43
C ALA A 42 23.53 -6.19 -3.22
N PRO A 43 23.94 -7.40 -2.79
CA PRO A 43 23.02 -8.53 -2.60
C PRO A 43 22.08 -8.37 -1.40
N ASN A 44 22.49 -7.59 -0.41
CA ASN A 44 21.73 -7.36 0.81
C ASN A 44 22.07 -5.97 1.36
N LEU A 45 21.31 -5.58 2.40
CA LEU A 45 21.45 -4.26 3.01
C LEU A 45 22.79 -4.11 3.75
N ASP A 46 23.30 -5.17 4.38
CA ASP A 46 24.63 -5.20 5.01
C ASP A 46 25.74 -4.70 4.08
N GLN A 47 25.77 -5.21 2.85
CA GLN A 47 26.81 -4.89 1.88
C GLN A 47 26.56 -3.56 1.14
N ALA A 48 25.35 -3.02 1.23
CA ALA A 48 24.99 -1.75 0.61
C ALA A 48 25.34 -0.55 1.50
N ILE A 49 25.11 -0.71 2.81
CA ILE A 49 25.34 0.32 3.81
C ILE A 49 26.84 0.48 4.06
N THR A 50 27.28 1.72 3.95
CA THR A 50 28.64 2.20 4.20
C THR A 50 28.57 3.45 5.08
N SER A 51 29.71 3.92 5.60
CA SER A 51 29.76 5.08 6.53
C SER A 51 29.24 6.39 5.93
N ASP A 52 29.18 6.49 4.60
CA ASP A 52 28.67 7.63 3.82
C ASP A 52 27.18 7.47 3.40
N THR A 53 26.46 6.46 3.91
CA THR A 53 25.04 6.25 3.56
C THR A 53 24.13 7.25 4.27
N ASP A 54 23.43 8.09 3.51
CA ASP A 54 22.53 9.11 4.05
C ASP A 54 21.12 8.59 4.36
N GLY A 55 20.72 7.46 3.76
CA GLY A 55 19.40 6.89 3.98
C GLY A 55 19.12 5.65 3.15
N VAL A 56 18.00 5.00 3.49
CA VAL A 56 17.48 3.81 2.82
C VAL A 56 16.08 4.07 2.32
N LEU A 57 15.84 3.85 1.02
CA LEU A 57 14.54 3.92 0.38
C LEU A 57 13.98 2.50 0.16
N MET A 58 12.91 2.15 0.86
CA MET A 58 12.23 0.86 0.76
C MET A 58 10.97 0.98 -0.10
N MET A 59 11.05 0.50 -1.35
CA MET A 59 9.96 0.58 -2.33
C MET A 59 9.10 -0.69 -2.37
N THR A 60 9.61 -1.80 -1.85
CA THR A 60 8.94 -3.10 -1.83
C THR A 60 9.27 -3.82 -0.51
N PRO A 61 8.35 -4.64 0.04
CA PRO A 61 8.69 -5.49 1.16
C PRO A 61 9.74 -6.54 0.75
N SER A 62 10.67 -6.82 1.67
CA SER A 62 11.62 -7.92 1.57
C SER A 62 11.28 -9.00 2.62
N SER A 63 11.76 -10.23 2.45
CA SER A 63 11.64 -11.27 3.49
C SER A 63 12.37 -10.91 4.80
N ASN A 64 13.34 -10.00 4.72
CA ASN A 64 14.18 -9.58 5.84
C ASN A 64 13.78 -8.18 6.33
N LEU A 65 12.64 -7.63 5.91
CA LEU A 65 12.23 -6.25 6.19
C LEU A 65 12.38 -5.87 7.67
N ALA A 66 11.99 -6.74 8.60
CA ALA A 66 12.11 -6.47 10.04
C ALA A 66 13.58 -6.36 10.51
N GLU A 67 14.46 -7.20 9.98
CA GLU A 67 15.90 -7.14 10.26
C GLU A 67 16.54 -5.92 9.60
N ASP A 68 16.16 -5.63 8.35
CA ASP A 68 16.61 -4.46 7.58
C ASP A 68 16.23 -3.15 8.29
N VAL A 69 15.01 -3.05 8.82
CA VAL A 69 14.53 -1.90 9.62
C VAL A 69 15.28 -1.78 10.94
N HIS A 70 15.39 -2.87 11.70
CA HIS A 70 16.10 -2.87 12.98
C HIS A 70 17.56 -2.43 12.84
N ARG A 71 18.20 -2.86 11.75
CA ARG A 71 19.57 -2.48 11.40
C ARG A 71 19.69 -0.98 11.11
N CYS A 72 18.81 -0.44 10.29
CA CYS A 72 18.80 1.00 9.99
C CYS A 72 18.58 1.82 11.28
N GLN A 73 17.66 1.40 12.14
CA GLN A 73 17.41 2.04 13.44
C GLN A 73 18.66 1.99 14.34
N THR A 74 19.31 0.84 14.46
CA THR A 74 20.53 0.66 15.26
C THR A 74 21.68 1.51 14.73
N GLY A 75 21.84 1.55 13.40
CA GLY A 75 22.83 2.38 12.72
C GLY A 75 22.48 3.87 12.64
N LYS A 76 21.31 4.29 13.14
CA LYS A 76 20.76 5.65 13.01
C LYS A 76 20.68 6.14 11.56
N ILE A 77 20.41 5.23 10.63
CA ILE A 77 20.26 5.51 9.21
C ILE A 77 18.79 5.82 8.92
N PRO A 78 18.46 7.00 8.33
CA PRO A 78 17.09 7.34 7.96
C PRO A 78 16.46 6.32 7.01
N ILE A 79 15.19 6.00 7.24
CA ILE A 79 14.40 5.09 6.39
C ILE A 79 13.25 5.88 5.76
N LEU A 80 13.10 5.77 4.45
CA LEU A 80 11.92 6.19 3.70
C LEU A 80 11.25 4.94 3.14
N ALA A 81 10.00 4.66 3.51
CA ALA A 81 9.29 3.46 3.10
C ALA A 81 7.98 3.79 2.39
N ALA A 82 7.74 3.14 1.26
CA ALA A 82 6.52 3.24 0.46
C ALA A 82 5.31 2.54 1.12
N GLY A 83 5.43 2.06 2.35
CA GLY A 83 4.39 1.30 3.01
C GLY A 83 4.83 0.88 4.40
N PRO A 84 4.10 -0.05 5.03
CA PRO A 84 4.20 -0.24 6.46
C PRO A 84 5.57 -0.78 6.88
N LEU A 85 6.10 -0.24 7.98
CA LEU A 85 7.30 -0.73 8.62
C LEU A 85 6.97 -1.54 9.89
N PRO A 86 7.50 -2.76 10.04
CA PRO A 86 7.25 -3.58 11.22
C PRO A 86 7.92 -3.00 12.46
N ASN A 87 7.23 -3.00 13.60
CA ASN A 87 7.75 -2.49 14.88
C ASN A 87 8.35 -1.07 14.82
N ALA A 88 7.94 -0.26 13.84
CA ALA A 88 8.44 1.10 13.74
C ALA A 88 7.92 1.94 14.91
N ALA A 89 8.84 2.43 15.75
CA ALA A 89 8.53 3.48 16.70
C ALA A 89 8.19 4.74 15.88
N LYS A 90 6.94 5.21 15.99
CA LYS A 90 6.37 6.46 15.42
C LYS A 90 7.43 7.34 14.74
N GLY A 91 7.76 7.01 13.50
CA GLY A 91 8.67 7.79 12.66
C GLY A 91 7.86 8.75 11.82
N HIS A 92 8.46 9.86 11.41
CA HIS A 92 7.86 10.74 10.42
C HIS A 92 7.80 10.00 9.08
N ASP A 93 6.58 9.62 8.70
CA ASP A 93 6.32 8.90 7.47
C ASP A 93 6.04 9.89 6.34
N PRO A 94 6.27 9.51 5.08
CA PRO A 94 5.75 10.24 3.93
C PRO A 94 4.41 9.65 3.47
N VAL A 95 3.37 10.49 3.31
CA VAL A 95 2.04 10.11 2.79
C VAL A 95 2.18 9.30 1.51
N TRP A 96 1.78 8.03 1.55
CA TRP A 96 1.68 7.17 0.38
C TRP A 96 0.84 7.88 -0.71
N GLN A 97 1.42 8.07 -1.89
CA GLN A 97 0.66 8.63 -3.00
C GLN A 97 -0.03 7.51 -3.76
N HIS A 98 -1.35 7.53 -3.74
CA HIS A 98 -2.15 6.61 -4.52
C HIS A 98 -2.09 6.92 -6.02
N ASP A 99 -2.35 5.89 -6.83
CA ASP A 99 -2.46 6.03 -8.28
C ASP A 99 -3.53 7.05 -8.73
N GLY A 100 -3.40 7.52 -9.97
CA GLY A 100 -4.32 8.51 -10.52
C GLY A 100 -5.77 8.03 -10.59
N GLN A 101 -6.02 6.71 -10.76
CA GLN A 101 -7.37 6.17 -10.79
C GLN A 101 -8.03 6.26 -9.42
N TRP A 102 -7.30 5.95 -8.34
CA TRP A 102 -7.79 6.13 -6.98
C TRP A 102 -8.11 7.57 -6.65
N ARG A 103 -7.17 8.49 -6.92
CA ARG A 103 -7.39 9.94 -6.66
C ARG A 103 -8.64 10.44 -7.38
N ARG A 104 -8.88 9.96 -8.60
CA ARG A 104 -10.09 10.27 -9.35
C ARG A 104 -11.34 9.68 -8.72
N LEU A 105 -11.34 8.39 -8.36
CA LEU A 105 -12.47 7.77 -7.66
C LEU A 105 -12.82 8.53 -6.38
N LEU A 106 -11.80 8.91 -5.59
CA LEU A 106 -11.99 9.69 -4.38
C LEU A 106 -12.55 11.08 -4.67
N SER A 107 -12.12 11.75 -5.75
CA SER A 107 -12.69 13.04 -6.16
C SER A 107 -14.16 12.93 -6.59
N LEU A 108 -14.52 11.88 -7.33
CA LEU A 108 -15.90 11.64 -7.77
C LEU A 108 -16.80 11.29 -6.59
N ARG A 109 -16.28 10.55 -5.61
CA ARG A 109 -16.95 10.24 -4.34
C ARG A 109 -17.35 11.50 -3.56
N GLN A 110 -16.57 12.59 -3.65
CA GLN A 110 -16.91 13.84 -2.96
C GLN A 110 -18.06 14.62 -3.63
N ARG A 111 -18.56 14.18 -4.80
CA ARG A 111 -19.68 14.84 -5.47
C ARG A 111 -20.98 14.58 -4.72
N PRO A 112 -21.85 15.59 -4.51
CA PRO A 112 -23.13 15.38 -3.83
C PRO A 112 -24.00 14.27 -4.42
N ALA A 113 -23.96 14.09 -5.75
CA ALA A 113 -24.73 13.07 -6.46
C ALA A 113 -24.32 11.63 -6.10
N PHE A 114 -23.11 11.40 -5.60
CA PHE A 114 -22.68 10.06 -5.15
C PHE A 114 -23.31 9.68 -3.80
N GLY A 115 -23.62 10.67 -2.96
CA GLY A 115 -24.13 10.46 -1.61
C GLY A 115 -23.08 9.86 -0.67
N SER A 116 -23.54 9.12 0.35
CA SER A 116 -22.67 8.47 1.33
C SER A 116 -22.17 7.14 0.80
N CYS A 117 -20.88 6.85 0.99
CA CYS A 117 -20.30 5.55 0.61
C CYS A 117 -20.79 4.45 1.56
N VAL A 118 -21.48 3.44 1.02
CA VAL A 118 -22.00 2.30 1.80
C VAL A 118 -21.17 1.04 1.62
N PHE A 119 -20.46 0.90 0.50
CA PHE A 119 -19.60 -0.25 0.24
C PHE A 119 -18.35 0.10 -0.57
N TYR A 120 -17.20 -0.44 -0.18
CA TYR A 120 -15.95 -0.40 -0.93
C TYR A 120 -15.41 -1.80 -1.20
N ARG A 121 -14.97 -2.08 -2.43
CA ARG A 121 -14.26 -3.30 -2.78
C ARG A 121 -12.94 -2.96 -3.43
N ARG A 122 -11.88 -3.63 -2.98
CA ARG A 122 -10.57 -3.66 -3.65
C ARG A 122 -10.15 -5.09 -3.92
N VAL A 123 -9.73 -5.38 -5.13
CA VAL A 123 -9.07 -6.64 -5.50
C VAL A 123 -7.71 -6.32 -6.11
N SER A 124 -6.66 -6.93 -5.58
CA SER A 124 -5.30 -6.71 -6.04
C SER A 124 -4.48 -8.00 -6.01
N GLY A 125 -3.45 -8.07 -6.85
CA GLY A 125 -2.41 -9.08 -6.73
C GLY A 125 -1.51 -8.87 -5.49
N GLY A 126 -0.42 -9.63 -5.41
CA GLY A 126 0.57 -9.54 -4.33
C GLY A 126 0.65 -10.78 -3.45
N GLY A 127 -0.36 -11.65 -3.49
CA GLY A 127 -0.36 -12.92 -2.77
C GLY A 127 0.71 -13.91 -3.27
N ALA A 128 1.14 -13.78 -4.53
CA ALA A 128 2.18 -14.62 -5.14
C ALA A 128 3.56 -14.42 -4.50
N ALA A 129 3.85 -13.20 -4.02
CA ALA A 129 5.14 -12.83 -3.46
C ALA A 129 5.27 -13.16 -1.96
N GLY A 130 4.26 -13.82 -1.38
CA GLY A 130 4.29 -14.31 -0.01
C GLY A 130 3.73 -13.34 1.02
N LEU A 131 4.00 -13.64 2.29
CA LEU A 131 3.38 -12.99 3.44
C LEU A 131 3.61 -11.48 3.49
N MET A 132 4.85 -11.02 3.29
CA MET A 132 5.18 -9.60 3.45
C MET A 132 4.50 -8.75 2.38
N GLN A 133 4.47 -9.21 1.12
CA GLN A 133 3.73 -8.52 0.07
C GLN A 133 2.22 -8.52 0.34
N THR A 134 1.68 -9.65 0.82
CA THR A 134 0.26 -9.75 1.18
C THR A 134 -0.11 -8.75 2.28
N TRP A 135 0.72 -8.66 3.31
CA TRP A 135 0.55 -7.72 4.42
C TRP A 135 0.62 -6.26 3.96
N TRP A 136 1.66 -5.91 3.20
CA TRP A 136 1.84 -4.57 2.63
C TRP A 136 0.64 -4.15 1.78
N THR A 137 0.18 -5.04 0.90
CA THR A 137 -0.96 -4.79 0.00
C THR A 137 -2.26 -4.62 0.79
N LEU A 138 -2.50 -5.45 1.82
CA LEU A 138 -3.68 -5.30 2.68
C LEU A 138 -3.64 -4.01 3.50
N TRP A 139 -2.46 -3.57 3.96
CA TRP A 139 -2.32 -2.31 4.68
C TRP A 139 -2.71 -1.12 3.80
N GLU A 140 -2.14 -1.02 2.60
CA GLU A 140 -2.53 0.01 1.62
C GLU A 140 -4.02 -0.03 1.30
N ALA A 141 -4.58 -1.24 1.13
CA ALA A 141 -6.01 -1.43 0.87
C ALA A 141 -6.88 -0.95 2.03
N SER A 142 -6.40 -1.10 3.27
CA SER A 142 -7.11 -0.67 4.48
C SER A 142 -7.11 0.86 4.60
N GLN A 143 -5.99 1.51 4.28
CA GLN A 143 -5.92 2.98 4.20
C GLN A 143 -6.89 3.53 3.13
N GLU A 144 -6.91 2.93 1.94
CA GLU A 144 -7.89 3.29 0.91
C GLU A 144 -9.33 3.09 1.38
N ALA A 145 -9.61 1.99 2.08
CA ALA A 145 -10.94 1.72 2.61
C ALA A 145 -11.39 2.79 3.59
N GLN A 146 -10.54 3.21 4.54
CA GLN A 146 -10.90 4.27 5.48
C GLN A 146 -11.17 5.60 4.77
N MET A 147 -10.38 5.95 3.74
CA MET A 147 -10.63 7.14 2.92
C MET A 147 -11.93 7.03 2.10
N ALA A 148 -12.24 5.85 1.55
CA ALA A 148 -13.48 5.60 0.80
C ALA A 148 -14.71 5.56 1.69
N LEU A 149 -14.65 4.99 2.89
CA LEU A 149 -15.79 4.94 3.79
C LEU A 149 -15.96 6.29 4.50
N ALA A 150 -14.86 6.97 4.82
CA ALA A 150 -14.84 8.17 5.67
C ALA A 150 -15.54 7.96 7.02
N ALA A 151 -15.47 6.73 7.54
CA ALA A 151 -16.00 6.32 8.83
C ALA A 151 -14.93 5.53 9.61
N PRO A 152 -14.87 5.66 10.96
CA PRO A 152 -14.09 4.78 11.80
C PRO A 152 -14.47 3.30 11.61
N ILE A 153 -13.51 2.39 11.76
CA ILE A 153 -13.72 0.96 11.62
C ILE A 153 -14.22 0.37 12.95
N ALA A 154 -15.44 -0.16 12.98
CA ALA A 154 -16.04 -0.77 14.16
C ALA A 154 -15.76 -2.27 14.30
N SER A 155 -15.40 -2.97 13.21
CA SER A 155 -14.87 -4.33 13.31
C SER A 155 -14.13 -4.76 12.04
N ALA A 156 -13.26 -5.76 12.18
CA ALA A 156 -12.54 -6.37 11.07
C ALA A 156 -12.63 -7.90 11.10
N ARG A 157 -12.88 -8.53 9.95
CA ARG A 157 -12.87 -9.99 9.79
C ARG A 157 -11.92 -10.40 8.68
N LEU A 158 -10.94 -11.24 9.00
CA LEU A 158 -9.91 -11.68 8.07
C LEU A 158 -10.03 -13.18 7.79
N ASN A 159 -10.13 -13.52 6.51
CA ASN A 159 -10.00 -14.89 6.00
C ASN A 159 -8.65 -15.04 5.30
N VAL A 160 -7.93 -16.12 5.57
CA VAL A 160 -6.60 -16.39 5.02
C VAL A 160 -6.54 -17.82 4.50
N HIS A 161 -6.26 -17.97 3.22
CA HIS A 161 -6.02 -19.25 2.58
C HIS A 161 -4.62 -19.28 1.99
N ARG A 162 -3.85 -20.31 2.36
CA ARG A 162 -2.52 -20.56 1.80
C ARG A 162 -2.63 -21.62 0.72
N LEU A 163 -2.28 -21.24 -0.51
CA LEU A 163 -2.43 -22.09 -1.69
C LEU A 163 -1.15 -22.91 -1.93
N GLY A 164 -1.17 -24.14 -1.41
CA GLY A 164 -0.15 -25.17 -1.65
C GLY A 164 1.27 -24.87 -1.13
N ALA A 165 2.21 -25.74 -1.49
CA ALA A 165 3.61 -25.66 -1.06
C ALA A 165 4.34 -24.41 -1.62
N ARG A 166 3.85 -23.82 -2.72
CA ARG A 166 4.46 -22.69 -3.45
C ARG A 166 4.07 -21.28 -2.93
N ARG A 167 3.69 -21.14 -1.66
CA ARG A 167 3.61 -19.86 -0.91
C ARG A 167 2.65 -18.79 -1.48
N GLY A 168 1.67 -19.14 -2.30
CA GLY A 168 0.61 -18.21 -2.70
C GLY A 168 -0.35 -17.93 -1.53
N TRP A 169 -0.67 -16.67 -1.30
CA TRP A 169 -1.65 -16.24 -0.29
C TRP A 169 -2.90 -15.71 -0.97
N HIS A 170 -4.05 -16.11 -0.47
CA HIS A 170 -5.34 -15.48 -0.75
C HIS A 170 -5.87 -14.97 0.58
N THR A 171 -6.03 -13.66 0.70
CA THR A 171 -6.60 -13.06 1.91
C THR A 171 -7.78 -12.18 1.56
N THR A 172 -8.85 -12.30 2.35
CA THR A 172 -10.02 -11.43 2.27
C THR A 172 -10.23 -10.77 3.62
N LEU A 173 -10.07 -9.46 3.67
CA LEU A 173 -10.33 -8.62 4.84
C LEU A 173 -11.66 -7.89 4.64
N HIS A 174 -12.59 -8.13 5.54
CA HIS A 174 -13.84 -7.40 5.65
C HIS A 174 -13.70 -6.35 6.76
N LEU A 175 -14.06 -5.10 6.46
CA LEU A 175 -14.13 -4.02 7.44
C LEU A 175 -15.59 -3.56 7.54
N LEU A 176 -16.04 -3.28 8.76
CA LEU A 176 -17.33 -2.67 9.06
C LEU A 176 -17.05 -1.28 9.64
N GLY A 177 -17.61 -0.25 9.03
CA GLY A 177 -17.60 1.12 9.56
C GLY A 177 -18.60 1.30 10.69
N SER A 178 -18.36 2.29 11.56
CA SER A 178 -19.24 2.64 12.67
C SER A 178 -20.63 3.15 12.23
N ASP A 179 -20.75 3.57 10.97
CA ASP A 179 -21.98 4.01 10.32
C ASP A 179 -22.72 2.88 9.58
N GLY A 180 -22.23 1.64 9.66
CA GLY A 180 -22.77 0.49 8.95
C GLY A 180 -22.26 0.34 7.51
N SER A 181 -21.35 1.20 7.05
CA SER A 181 -20.67 1.02 5.77
C SER A 181 -19.72 -0.19 5.80
N HIS A 182 -19.40 -0.76 4.66
CA HIS A 182 -18.62 -1.99 4.58
C HIS A 182 -17.47 -1.89 3.58
N ALA A 183 -16.34 -2.53 3.85
CA ALA A 183 -15.31 -2.74 2.85
C ALA A 183 -14.92 -4.23 2.72
N GLN A 184 -14.59 -4.64 1.50
CA GLN A 184 -14.01 -5.94 1.18
C GLN A 184 -12.70 -5.77 0.42
N LEU A 185 -11.61 -6.22 1.03
CA LEU A 185 -10.26 -6.10 0.50
C LEU A 185 -9.73 -7.50 0.21
N VAL A 186 -9.43 -7.78 -1.06
CA VAL A 186 -9.02 -9.10 -1.54
C VAL A 186 -7.60 -9.00 -2.10
N VAL A 187 -6.70 -9.81 -1.56
CA VAL A 187 -5.37 -10.03 -2.14
C VAL A 187 -5.34 -11.43 -2.72
N THR A 188 -5.09 -11.51 -4.03
CA THR A 188 -5.06 -12.78 -4.76
C THR A 188 -3.62 -13.24 -5.01
N PRO A 189 -3.40 -14.56 -5.17
CA PRO A 189 -2.10 -15.13 -5.52
C PRO A 189 -1.72 -14.91 -7.00
N GLN A 190 -2.52 -14.17 -7.77
CA GLN A 190 -2.34 -14.01 -9.21
C GLN A 190 -1.20 -13.02 -9.48
N PRO A 191 -0.11 -13.44 -10.15
CA PRO A 191 1.05 -12.58 -10.43
C PRO A 191 0.76 -11.54 -11.53
N ASP A 192 -0.29 -11.76 -12.32
CA ASP A 192 -0.79 -10.93 -13.42
C ASP A 192 -1.85 -9.90 -12.99
N ALA A 193 -2.30 -9.94 -11.73
CA ALA A 193 -3.18 -8.92 -11.15
C ALA A 193 -2.42 -7.61 -10.83
N GLN A 194 -1.72 -7.07 -11.84
CA GLN A 194 -1.07 -5.76 -11.80
C GLN A 194 -2.08 -4.61 -11.75
N HIS A 195 -3.32 -4.88 -12.16
CA HIS A 195 -4.41 -3.92 -12.06
C HIS A 195 -5.17 -4.12 -10.76
N VAL A 196 -5.19 -3.06 -9.95
CA VAL A 196 -6.03 -2.98 -8.75
C VAL A 196 -7.45 -2.65 -9.20
N ASP A 197 -8.35 -3.61 -9.04
CA ASP A 197 -9.79 -3.40 -9.28
C ASP A 197 -10.41 -2.77 -8.03
N ARG A 198 -11.15 -1.68 -8.23
CA ARG A 198 -11.79 -0.89 -7.19
C ARG A 198 -13.24 -0.63 -7.56
N MET A 199 -14.13 -0.78 -6.58
CA MET A 199 -15.54 -0.46 -6.72
C MET A 199 -16.02 0.26 -5.46
N LEU A 200 -16.71 1.37 -5.63
CA LEU A 200 -17.42 2.09 -4.57
C LEU A 200 -18.91 2.06 -4.88
N VAL A 201 -19.71 1.85 -3.85
CA VAL A 201 -21.18 1.97 -3.88
C VAL A 201 -21.55 3.04 -2.90
N GLY A 202 -22.21 4.09 -3.39
CA GLY A 202 -22.81 5.14 -2.59
C GLY A 202 -24.33 5.07 -2.65
N THR A 203 -25.00 5.84 -1.80
CA THR A 203 -26.47 5.93 -1.81
C THR A 203 -27.03 6.50 -3.12
N GLY A 204 -26.22 7.23 -3.90
CA GLY A 204 -26.59 7.81 -5.19
C GLY A 204 -26.09 7.06 -6.43
N GLY A 205 -25.26 6.02 -6.29
CA GLY A 205 -24.75 5.26 -7.45
C GLY A 205 -23.44 4.51 -7.19
N THR A 206 -22.81 4.04 -8.27
CA THR A 206 -21.57 3.26 -8.20
C THR A 206 -20.43 3.91 -8.99
N LEU A 207 -19.20 3.69 -8.53
CA LEU A 207 -17.97 4.09 -9.20
C LEU A 207 -17.03 2.88 -9.28
N SER A 208 -16.38 2.64 -10.42
CA SER A 208 -15.39 1.56 -10.55
C SER A 208 -14.16 1.97 -11.35
N SER A 209 -13.00 1.36 -11.06
CA SER A 209 -11.75 1.61 -11.78
C SER A 209 -11.78 1.09 -13.21
N GLU A 210 -12.47 -0.01 -13.48
CA GLU A 210 -12.62 -0.58 -14.84
C GLU A 210 -13.40 0.36 -15.78
N ALA A 211 -14.43 1.04 -15.28
CA ALA A 211 -15.12 2.08 -16.04
C ALA A 211 -14.22 3.29 -16.33
N MET A 212 -13.18 3.51 -15.53
CA MET A 212 -12.24 4.62 -15.73
C MET A 212 -11.10 4.28 -16.70
N SER A 213 -10.76 3.00 -16.90
CA SER A 213 -9.73 2.55 -17.85
C SER A 213 -10.26 2.39 -19.28
N ALA A 214 -11.54 2.06 -19.45
CA ALA A 214 -12.17 1.86 -20.77
C ALA A 214 -12.61 3.16 -21.47
N GLY A 215 -12.28 4.34 -20.94
CA GLY A 215 -12.78 5.60 -21.50
C GLY A 215 -14.30 5.75 -21.35
N THR A 216 -14.88 5.23 -20.27
CA THR A 216 -16.33 5.33 -20.07
C THR A 216 -16.71 6.74 -19.64
N THR A 217 -17.66 7.28 -20.38
CA THR A 217 -18.31 8.56 -20.15
C THR A 217 -19.26 8.46 -18.97
N LEU A 218 -19.14 9.33 -17.98
CA LEU A 218 -20.14 9.43 -16.92
C LEU A 218 -21.31 10.26 -17.46
N VAL A 219 -22.42 9.60 -17.79
CA VAL A 219 -23.67 10.25 -18.21
C VAL A 219 -24.54 10.43 -16.96
N SER A 220 -24.70 11.68 -16.52
CA SER A 220 -25.64 12.08 -15.48
C SER A 220 -26.82 12.85 -16.09
N ALA A 221 -27.89 13.08 -15.32
CA ALA A 221 -29.00 13.94 -15.75
C ALA A 221 -28.56 15.39 -16.12
N THR A 222 -27.37 15.81 -15.68
CA THR A 222 -26.80 17.15 -15.87
C THR A 222 -25.64 17.21 -16.86
N GLY A 223 -25.23 16.09 -17.48
CA GLY A 223 -24.18 16.10 -18.51
C GLY A 223 -23.25 14.89 -18.55
N VAL A 224 -22.29 14.99 -19.48
CA VAL A 224 -21.33 13.97 -19.92
C VAL A 224 -19.91 14.39 -19.53
N ASP A 225 -19.24 13.63 -18.67
CA ASP A 225 -17.84 13.84 -18.28
C ASP A 225 -16.90 12.85 -18.99
N ILE A 226 -15.84 13.35 -19.64
CA ILE A 226 -14.81 12.55 -20.34
C ILE A 226 -13.49 12.54 -19.52
N PRO A 227 -12.83 11.38 -19.34
CA PRO A 227 -11.54 11.26 -18.64
C PRO A 227 -10.37 12.12 -19.16
N GLN A 228 -9.68 12.83 -18.27
CA GLN A 228 -8.32 13.34 -18.49
C GLN A 228 -7.27 12.23 -18.32
N ALA A 229 -6.14 12.36 -19.01
CA ALA A 229 -5.07 11.37 -19.11
C ALA A 229 -4.56 10.86 -17.74
N ILE A 230 -4.31 9.55 -17.66
CA ILE A 230 -3.73 8.87 -16.50
C ILE A 230 -2.29 9.37 -16.32
N ASP A 231 -2.10 10.36 -15.45
CA ASP A 231 -0.81 11.00 -15.22
C ASP A 231 0.04 10.23 -14.19
N THR A 232 1.33 10.08 -14.53
CA THR A 232 2.54 9.61 -13.80
C THR A 232 2.45 8.50 -12.73
N ASN A 233 3.40 7.54 -12.81
CA ASN A 233 3.59 6.45 -11.86
C ASN A 233 3.57 6.96 -10.39
N PRO A 234 2.61 6.54 -9.55
CA PRO A 234 2.43 7.06 -8.19
C PRO A 234 3.66 6.90 -7.31
N LEU A 235 4.40 5.81 -7.51
CA LEU A 235 5.62 5.53 -6.77
C LEU A 235 6.71 6.56 -7.08
N TRP A 236 6.82 7.02 -8.32
CA TRP A 236 7.76 8.09 -8.69
C TRP A 236 7.39 9.42 -8.04
N ARG A 237 6.11 9.80 -8.09
CA ARG A 237 5.62 11.05 -7.50
C ARG A 237 5.75 11.06 -5.98
N TRP A 238 5.48 9.92 -5.34
CA TRP A 238 5.76 9.70 -3.92
C TRP A 238 7.25 9.88 -3.63
N THR A 239 8.15 9.18 -4.35
CA THR A 239 9.58 9.30 -4.08
C THR A 239 10.10 10.73 -4.26
N GLN A 240 9.63 11.45 -5.28
CA GLN A 240 9.98 12.87 -5.46
C GLN A 240 9.60 13.72 -4.24
N VAL A 241 8.35 13.62 -3.77
CA VAL A 241 7.88 14.40 -2.62
C VAL A 241 8.63 14.00 -1.35
N SER A 242 8.77 12.71 -1.07
CA SER A 242 9.43 12.19 0.13
C SER A 242 10.90 12.61 0.24
N LEU A 243 11.58 12.84 -0.90
CA LEU A 243 12.96 13.32 -0.92
C LEU A 243 13.07 14.85 -0.75
N THR A 244 12.00 15.61 -1.01
CA THR A 244 12.00 17.09 -0.96
C THR A 244 11.29 17.68 0.26
N ASP A 245 10.29 17.00 0.81
CA ASP A 245 9.49 17.44 1.96
C ASP A 245 9.12 16.22 2.84
N PRO A 246 9.85 15.99 3.95
CA PRO A 246 9.69 14.80 4.78
C PRO A 246 8.51 14.84 5.77
N GLY A 247 7.62 15.83 5.70
CA GLY A 247 6.71 16.13 6.80
C GLY A 247 5.22 15.78 6.63
N PHE A 248 4.77 14.52 6.56
CA PHE A 248 3.33 14.21 6.70
C PHE A 248 2.98 12.77 7.13
N ALA A 249 2.32 12.62 8.28
CA ALA A 249 1.95 11.33 8.89
C ALA A 249 1.02 10.44 8.04
N ASP A 250 1.17 9.11 8.20
CA ASP A 250 0.21 8.11 7.72
C ASP A 250 -1.20 8.45 8.26
N PRO A 251 -2.28 8.31 7.46
CA PRO A 251 -3.62 8.31 8.01
C PRO A 251 -3.72 7.15 9.01
N VAL A 252 -3.90 7.49 10.29
CA VAL A 252 -4.11 6.50 11.33
C VAL A 252 -5.43 5.80 11.02
N LEU A 253 -5.36 4.50 10.73
CA LEU A 253 -6.56 3.65 10.72
C LEU A 253 -7.17 3.70 12.10
N THR A 254 -8.33 4.34 12.23
CA THR A 254 -9.03 4.49 13.50
C THR A 254 -10.10 3.42 13.61
N GLY A 255 -9.90 2.51 14.57
CA GLY A 255 -10.91 1.60 15.06
C GLY A 255 -11.78 2.23 16.16
N VAL A 256 -12.81 1.52 16.60
CA VAL A 256 -13.67 1.89 17.74
C VAL A 256 -13.58 0.80 18.80
N ALA A 257 -13.24 1.16 20.04
CA ALA A 257 -13.20 0.23 21.18
C ALA A 257 -14.60 0.00 21.77
N ASP A 258 -14.71 -0.97 22.69
CA ASP A 258 -15.98 -1.33 23.36
C ASP A 258 -16.63 -0.16 24.12
N ASP A 259 -15.82 0.80 24.58
CA ASP A 259 -16.27 2.02 25.26
C ASP A 259 -16.60 3.17 24.31
N GLY A 260 -16.53 2.93 22.99
CA GLY A 260 -16.75 3.92 21.93
C GLY A 260 -15.54 4.82 21.65
N SER A 261 -14.41 4.65 22.33
CA SER A 261 -13.20 5.43 22.07
C SER A 261 -12.52 5.02 20.76
N LEU A 262 -11.82 5.96 20.11
CA LEU A 262 -11.07 5.66 18.89
C LEU A 262 -9.71 5.03 19.24
N ILE A 263 -9.43 3.85 18.68
CA ILE A 263 -8.17 3.13 18.87
C ILE A 263 -7.41 2.99 17.55
N PRO A 264 -6.08 3.11 17.52
CA PRO A 264 -5.33 2.91 16.29
C PRO A 264 -5.32 1.42 15.89
N PHE A 265 -5.78 1.12 14.69
CA PHE A 265 -5.57 -0.14 14.01
C PHE A 265 -4.21 -0.12 13.33
N THR A 266 -3.27 -0.94 13.78
CA THR A 266 -1.86 -0.84 13.36
C THR A 266 -1.45 -1.87 12.32
N ALA A 267 -0.44 -1.56 11.53
CA ALA A 267 0.10 -2.49 10.53
C ALA A 267 0.60 -3.79 11.19
N ASP A 268 1.19 -3.71 12.38
CA ASP A 268 1.64 -4.88 13.14
C ASP A 268 0.48 -5.76 13.63
N GLN A 269 -0.66 -5.17 14.02
CA GLN A 269 -1.87 -5.95 14.35
C GLN A 269 -2.33 -6.75 13.13
N LEU A 270 -2.41 -6.12 11.96
CA LEU A 270 -2.78 -6.78 10.71
C LEU A 270 -1.81 -7.92 10.36
N LEU A 271 -0.50 -7.70 10.49
CA LEU A 271 0.50 -8.75 10.24
C LEU A 271 0.31 -9.95 11.18
N ARG A 272 0.04 -9.70 12.46
CA ARG A 272 -0.26 -10.75 13.45
C ARG A 272 -1.53 -11.51 13.08
N MET A 273 -2.58 -10.84 12.62
CA MET A 273 -3.81 -11.49 12.18
C MET A 273 -3.56 -12.41 10.99
N ILE A 274 -2.84 -11.97 9.97
CA ILE A 274 -2.55 -12.79 8.78
C ILE A 274 -1.79 -14.06 9.20
N ARG A 275 -0.79 -13.92 10.07
CA ARG A 275 -0.02 -15.05 10.62
C ARG A 275 -0.87 -16.00 11.46
N ARG A 276 -1.86 -15.49 12.19
CA ARG A 276 -2.77 -16.29 13.02
C ARG A 276 -3.79 -17.04 12.14
N GLY A 277 -4.44 -16.32 11.21
CA GLY A 277 -5.41 -16.90 10.27
C GLY A 277 -4.79 -18.01 9.42
N ALA A 278 -3.57 -17.81 8.92
CA ALA A 278 -2.86 -18.85 8.17
C ALA A 278 -2.50 -20.11 8.97
N ARG A 279 -2.32 -19.99 10.29
CA ARG A 279 -2.03 -21.13 11.18
C ARG A 279 -3.31 -21.88 11.56
N GLN A 280 -4.38 -21.13 11.83
CA GLN A 280 -5.62 -21.69 12.38
C GLN A 280 -6.59 -22.15 11.29
N GLY A 281 -6.47 -21.63 10.06
CA GLY A 281 -7.41 -21.95 8.98
C GLY A 281 -8.83 -21.42 9.24
N THR A 282 -8.98 -20.43 10.13
CA THR A 282 -10.26 -19.87 10.56
C THR A 282 -10.33 -18.37 10.33
N THR A 283 -11.56 -17.85 10.27
CA THR A 283 -11.82 -16.41 10.26
C THR A 283 -11.34 -15.78 11.57
N ILE A 284 -10.55 -14.72 11.47
CA ILE A 284 -10.11 -13.93 12.61
C ILE A 284 -10.95 -12.66 12.69
N THR A 285 -11.59 -12.43 13.84
CA THR A 285 -12.38 -11.21 14.10
C THR A 285 -11.64 -10.31 15.08
N LEU A 286 -11.64 -9.01 14.81
CA LEU A 286 -11.34 -7.96 15.78
C LEU A 286 -12.61 -7.14 15.99
N ALA A 287 -12.95 -6.92 17.26
CA ALA A 287 -13.78 -5.81 17.70
C ALA A 287 -12.92 -4.55 17.62
#